data_AF-A0A0F0KL69-F1
#
_entry.id   AF-A0A0F0KL69-F1
#
_cell.length_a   1.000
_cell.length_b   1.000
_cell.length_c   1.000
_cell.angle_alpha   90.00
_cell.angle_beta   90.00
_cell.angle_gamma   90.00
#
_symmetry.space_group_name_H-M   'P 1'
#
loop_
_entity.id
_entity.type
_entity.pdbx_description
1 polymer ?
#
loop_
_entity_poly.entity_id
_entity_poly.type
_entity_poly.pdbx_seq_one_letter_code
_entity_poly.pdbx_strand_id
1 'polypeptide(L)'
;MPGAVVVGYTATDAGADAAALGARLARSLGAVLHLVIVLPSEGTRSAAVPPERAYEDHIRRQAKEWLEDAVVRLPQELTRTGHVRFGESFGAILAVLFVTTLIDSMDPAYGSGSNIGGLGLVFVLGVGIIVIGIVVMIWQSIRRPAFFRGETLGVDAPPSARRR
;
A
#
# COMPACT_ATOMS: atom_id res chain seq x y z
N MET A 1 -8.33 1.69 28.34
CA MET A 1 -8.26 0.50 27.46
C MET A 1 -6.79 0.31 27.08
N PRO A 2 -6.21 -0.89 27.15
CA PRO A 2 -4.86 -1.10 26.65
C PRO A 2 -4.83 -0.74 25.16
N GLY A 3 -3.83 0.05 24.74
CA GLY A 3 -3.67 0.44 23.35
C GLY A 3 -3.33 -0.76 22.46
N ALA A 4 -3.41 -0.59 21.15
CA ALA A 4 -3.02 -1.60 20.18
C ALA A 4 -1.93 -1.04 19.26
N VAL A 5 -0.90 -1.85 18.99
CA VAL A 5 0.15 -1.57 18.01
C VAL A 5 -0.03 -2.55 16.86
N VAL A 6 -0.27 -2.05 15.66
CA VAL A 6 -0.44 -2.86 14.46
C VAL A 6 0.82 -2.74 13.59
N VAL A 7 1.37 -3.87 13.17
CA VAL A 7 2.55 -3.94 12.31
C VAL A 7 2.23 -4.73 11.05
N GLY A 8 2.38 -4.09 9.90
CA GLY A 8 2.41 -4.79 8.62
C GLY A 8 3.67 -5.64 8.52
N TYR A 9 3.50 -6.95 8.39
CA TYR A 9 4.58 -7.90 8.26
C TYR A 9 4.64 -8.44 6.84
N THR A 10 5.86 -8.53 6.32
CA THR A 10 6.19 -9.26 5.10
C THR A 10 7.35 -10.19 5.43
N ALA A 11 7.45 -11.33 4.75
CA ALA A 11 8.54 -12.30 4.96
C ALA A 11 9.85 -11.80 4.32
N THR A 12 10.30 -10.63 4.76
CA THR A 12 11.53 -9.95 4.34
C THR A 12 12.27 -9.47 5.58
N ASP A 13 13.55 -9.12 5.43
CA ASP A 13 14.35 -8.58 6.54
C ASP A 13 13.74 -7.30 7.10
N ALA A 14 13.24 -6.42 6.22
CA ALA A 14 12.53 -5.20 6.63
C ALA A 14 11.26 -5.49 7.45
N GLY A 15 10.52 -6.55 7.08
CA GLY A 15 9.35 -6.99 7.84
C GLY A 15 9.71 -7.53 9.23
N ALA A 16 10.83 -8.25 9.35
CA ALA A 16 11.32 -8.74 10.63
C ALA A 16 11.74 -7.58 11.56
N ASP A 17 12.44 -6.58 11.02
CA ASP A 17 12.82 -5.38 11.78
C ASP A 17 11.60 -4.57 12.23
N ALA A 18 10.58 -4.43 11.37
CA ALA A 18 9.32 -3.79 11.73
C ALA A 18 8.60 -4.53 12.86
N ALA A 19 8.58 -5.86 12.84
CA ALA A 19 8.00 -6.68 13.90
C ALA A 19 8.75 -6.51 15.24
N ALA A 20 10.08 -6.47 15.21
CA ALA A 20 10.91 -6.26 16.39
C ALA A 20 10.70 -4.87 17.01
N LEU A 21 10.63 -3.82 16.16
CA LEU A 21 10.33 -2.46 16.60
C LEU A 21 8.93 -2.37 17.21
N GLY A 22 7.92 -2.91 16.53
CA GLY A 22 6.55 -2.91 17.02
C GLY A 22 6.39 -3.66 18.34
N ALA A 23 7.12 -4.76 18.55
CA ALA A 23 7.14 -5.46 19.82
C ALA A 23 7.75 -4.63 20.95
N ARG A 24 8.84 -3.90 20.69
CA ARG A 24 9.44 -2.99 21.68
C ARG A 24 8.49 -1.84 22.04
N LEU A 25 7.84 -1.25 21.03
CA LEU A 25 6.82 -0.22 21.21
C LEU A 25 5.63 -0.73 22.02
N ALA A 26 5.05 -1.86 21.62
CA ALA A 26 3.91 -2.48 22.31
C ALA A 26 4.23 -2.76 23.78
N ARG A 27 5.44 -3.26 24.06
CA ARG A 27 5.90 -3.50 25.44
C ARG A 27 5.99 -2.20 26.24
N SER A 28 6.62 -1.18 25.69
CA SER A 28 6.78 0.12 26.37
C SER A 28 5.44 0.78 26.68
N LEU A 29 4.42 0.53 25.84
CA LEU A 29 3.09 1.11 25.94
C LEU A 29 2.09 0.23 26.71
N GLY A 30 2.48 -0.98 27.13
CA GLY A 30 1.54 -1.97 27.68
C GLY A 30 0.41 -2.33 26.69
N ALA A 31 0.70 -2.28 25.39
CA ALA A 31 -0.24 -2.43 24.30
C ALA A 31 -0.18 -3.85 23.68
N VAL A 32 -1.30 -4.26 23.06
CA VAL A 32 -1.37 -5.53 22.32
C VAL A 32 -0.70 -5.37 20.96
N LEU A 33 0.14 -6.32 20.57
CA LEU A 33 0.79 -6.31 19.25
C LEU A 33 -0.01 -7.17 18.25
N HIS A 34 -0.49 -6.55 17.19
CA HIS A 34 -1.09 -7.23 16.05
C HIS A 34 -0.10 -7.26 14.88
N LEU A 35 0.35 -8.46 14.52
CA LEU A 35 1.19 -8.68 13.35
C LEU A 35 0.28 -9.05 12.17
N VAL A 36 0.33 -8.29 11.07
CA VAL A 36 -0.62 -8.43 9.96
C VAL A 36 0.13 -8.66 8.65
N ILE A 37 -0.07 -9.82 8.03
CA ILE A 37 0.30 -10.03 6.63
C ILE A 37 -0.90 -9.67 5.77
N VAL A 38 -0.71 -8.77 4.81
CA VAL A 38 -1.71 -8.45 3.80
C VAL A 38 -1.34 -9.18 2.52
N LEU A 39 -2.20 -10.11 2.11
CA LEU A 39 -2.06 -10.80 0.83
C LEU A 39 -2.86 -10.05 -0.24
N PRO A 40 -2.31 -9.87 -1.46
CA PRO A 40 -3.09 -9.34 -2.56
C PRO A 40 -4.23 -10.29 -2.88
N SER A 41 -5.47 -9.77 -2.96
CA SER A 41 -6.60 -10.53 -3.54
C SER A 41 -6.42 -10.58 -5.06
N GLU A 42 -6.54 -11.76 -5.67
CA GLU A 42 -6.27 -11.93 -7.09
C GLU A 42 -7.32 -11.24 -7.96
N GLY A 43 -6.94 -10.06 -8.45
CA GLY A 43 -7.42 -9.40 -9.66
C GLY A 43 -6.40 -8.41 -10.25
N THR A 44 -5.22 -8.25 -9.63
CA THR A 44 -4.31 -7.13 -9.90
C THR A 44 -3.05 -7.49 -10.71
N ARG A 45 -2.79 -8.77 -11.06
CA ARG A 45 -1.55 -9.11 -11.80
C ARG A 45 -1.66 -9.81 -13.14
N SER A 46 -2.81 -10.36 -13.55
CA SER A 46 -3.01 -10.73 -14.95
C SER A 46 -4.43 -11.19 -15.20
N ALA A 47 -5.16 -10.52 -16.10
CA ALA A 47 -6.45 -11.02 -16.61
C ALA A 47 -6.29 -12.25 -17.54
N ALA A 48 -5.07 -12.76 -17.71
CA ALA A 48 -4.72 -13.84 -18.63
C ALA A 48 -4.56 -15.22 -17.98
N VAL A 49 -4.62 -15.31 -16.64
CA VAL A 49 -4.43 -16.57 -15.91
C VAL A 49 -5.67 -16.82 -15.04
N PRO A 50 -6.39 -17.94 -15.22
CA PRO A 50 -7.51 -18.30 -14.37
C PRO A 50 -7.07 -18.42 -12.91
N PRO A 51 -7.82 -17.86 -11.93
CA PRO A 51 -7.50 -18.00 -10.51
C PRO A 51 -7.58 -19.47 -10.12
N GLU A 52 -6.43 -20.11 -9.94
CA GLU A 52 -6.35 -21.51 -9.59
C GLU A 52 -6.43 -21.62 -8.05
N ARG A 53 -7.54 -22.15 -7.52
CA ARG A 53 -7.77 -22.29 -6.07
C ARG A 53 -6.59 -22.96 -5.32
N ALA A 54 -5.87 -23.85 -5.99
CA ALA A 54 -4.68 -24.51 -5.44
C ALA A 54 -3.52 -23.53 -5.19
N TYR A 55 -3.34 -22.51 -6.04
CA TYR A 55 -2.33 -21.47 -5.88
C TYR A 55 -2.68 -20.53 -4.72
N GLU A 56 -3.95 -20.13 -4.61
CA GLU A 56 -4.44 -19.33 -3.48
C GLU A 56 -4.27 -20.06 -2.13
N ASP A 57 -4.62 -21.34 -2.09
CA ASP A 57 -4.43 -22.19 -0.91
C ASP A 57 -2.95 -22.35 -0.56
N HIS A 58 -2.08 -22.41 -1.56
CA HIS A 58 -0.64 -22.45 -1.37
C HIS A 58 -0.09 -21.15 -0.77
N ILE A 59 -0.45 -19.98 -1.34
CA ILE A 59 -0.03 -18.68 -0.83
C ILE A 59 -0.55 -18.46 0.60
N ARG A 60 -1.81 -18.79 0.87
CA ARG A 60 -2.42 -18.63 2.19
C ARG A 60 -1.69 -19.47 3.24
N ARG A 61 -1.37 -20.73 2.90
CA ARG A 61 -0.62 -21.64 3.78
C ARG A 61 0.77 -21.09 4.07
N GLN A 62 1.49 -20.69 3.04
CA GLN A 62 2.84 -20.14 3.16
C GLN A 62 2.87 -18.85 3.99
N ALA A 63 1.89 -17.96 3.79
CA ALA A 63 1.76 -16.74 4.59
C ALA A 63 1.47 -17.03 6.07
N LYS A 64 0.67 -18.06 6.35
CA LYS A 64 0.38 -18.48 7.71
C LYS A 64 1.64 -19.04 8.39
N GLU A 65 2.39 -19.89 7.69
CA GLU A 65 3.67 -20.43 8.17
C GLU A 65 4.66 -19.31 8.49
N TRP A 66 4.86 -18.34 7.57
CA TRP A 66 5.74 -17.20 7.81
C TRP A 66 5.32 -16.33 9.00
N LEU A 67 4.02 -16.21 9.24
CA LEU A 67 3.47 -15.45 10.35
C LEU A 67 3.67 -16.19 11.68
N GLU A 68 3.47 -17.51 11.69
CA GLU A 68 3.74 -18.37 12.85
C GLU A 68 5.23 -18.30 13.23
N ASP A 69 6.13 -18.44 12.26
CA ASP A 69 7.58 -18.29 12.45
C ASP A 69 7.97 -16.90 12.99
N ALA A 70 7.29 -15.85 12.55
CA ALA A 70 7.53 -14.51 13.06
C ALA A 70 7.06 -14.36 14.51
N VAL A 71 5.87 -14.88 14.85
CA VAL A 71 5.31 -14.80 16.21
C VAL A 71 6.19 -15.55 17.21
N VAL A 72 6.75 -16.71 16.85
CA VAL A 72 7.67 -17.49 17.71
C VAL A 72 8.93 -16.70 18.06
N ARG A 73 9.44 -15.87 17.13
CA ARG A 73 10.66 -15.08 17.34
C ARG A 73 10.46 -13.86 18.25
N LEU A 74 9.22 -13.47 18.52
CA LEU A 74 8.93 -12.32 19.37
C LEU A 74 9.02 -12.72 20.87
N PRO A 75 9.48 -11.83 21.78
CA PRO A 75 9.69 -12.17 23.20
C PRO A 75 8.41 -12.49 24.02
N GLN A 76 8.22 -13.71 24.52
CA GLN A 76 6.94 -14.31 24.97
C GLN A 76 6.07 -13.54 26.00
N GLU A 77 6.57 -12.48 26.62
CA GLU A 77 5.91 -11.66 27.65
C GLU A 77 4.83 -10.68 27.11
N LEU A 78 4.54 -10.70 25.81
CA LEU A 78 3.63 -9.76 25.14
C LEU A 78 2.37 -10.48 24.63
N THR A 79 1.19 -9.91 24.91
CA THR A 79 -0.06 -10.33 24.26
C THR A 79 0.00 -10.00 22.77
N ARG A 80 -0.12 -11.04 21.93
CA ARG A 80 0.09 -10.96 20.48
C ARG A 80 -0.95 -11.71 19.69
N THR A 81 -1.20 -11.24 18.47
CA THR A 81 -2.03 -11.98 17.51
C THR A 81 -1.52 -11.77 16.09
N GLY A 82 -1.32 -12.87 15.36
CA GLY A 82 -1.05 -12.84 13.92
C GLY A 82 -2.36 -12.86 13.12
N HIS A 83 -2.51 -11.97 12.14
CA HIS A 83 -3.63 -11.98 11.20
C HIS A 83 -3.14 -12.02 9.74
N VAL A 84 -3.75 -12.88 8.94
CA VAL A 84 -3.65 -12.83 7.48
C VAL A 84 -4.93 -12.16 6.96
N ARG A 85 -4.80 -11.00 6.33
CA ARG A 85 -5.93 -10.26 5.73
C ARG A 85 -5.80 -10.30 4.21
N PHE A 86 -6.90 -10.64 3.55
CA PHE A 86 -7.05 -10.50 2.11
C PHE A 86 -7.71 -9.15 1.87
N GLY A 87 -7.08 -8.29 1.06
CA GLY A 87 -7.65 -7.00 0.69
C GLY A 87 -8.06 -7.01 -0.77
N GLU A 88 -9.33 -6.70 -1.05
CA GLU A 88 -9.76 -6.27 -2.38
C GLU A 88 -8.97 -5.00 -2.73
N SER A 89 -8.42 -4.92 -3.94
CA SER A 89 -7.57 -3.81 -4.33
C SER A 89 -8.38 -2.50 -4.29
N PHE A 90 -8.20 -1.72 -3.22
CA PHE A 90 -8.71 -0.35 -3.10
C PHE A 90 -8.42 0.47 -4.37
N GLY A 91 -7.24 0.26 -4.97
CA GLY A 91 -6.86 0.89 -6.23
C GLY A 91 -7.78 0.57 -7.41
N ALA A 92 -8.32 -0.65 -7.52
CA ALA A 92 -9.23 -1.00 -8.62
C ALA A 92 -10.60 -0.35 -8.43
N ILE A 93 -11.12 -0.33 -7.21
CA ILE A 93 -12.38 0.37 -6.90
C ILE A 93 -12.24 1.87 -7.15
N LEU A 94 -11.11 2.48 -6.75
CA LEU A 94 -10.82 3.88 -7.06
C LEU A 94 -10.67 4.14 -8.56
N ALA A 95 -10.02 3.23 -9.30
CA ALA A 95 -9.89 3.36 -10.74
C ALA A 95 -11.25 3.27 -11.44
N VAL A 96 -12.11 2.34 -11.04
CA VAL A 96 -13.48 2.23 -11.54
C VAL A 96 -14.26 3.51 -11.22
N LEU A 97 -14.24 3.98 -9.96
CA LEU A 97 -14.92 5.21 -9.56
C LEU A 97 -14.42 6.42 -10.34
N PHE A 98 -13.10 6.52 -10.56
CA PHE A 98 -12.50 7.57 -11.37
C PHE A 98 -12.99 7.53 -12.81
N VAL A 99 -13.02 6.35 -13.44
CA VAL A 99 -13.51 6.19 -14.82
C VAL A 99 -15.00 6.49 -14.92
N THR A 100 -15.82 6.03 -13.96
CA THR A 100 -17.24 6.35 -13.94
C THR A 100 -17.46 7.84 -13.75
N THR A 101 -16.73 8.50 -12.85
CA THR A 101 -16.80 9.96 -12.67
C THR A 101 -16.33 10.72 -13.90
N LEU A 102 -15.33 10.23 -14.63
CA LEU A 102 -14.91 10.82 -15.89
C LEU A 102 -16.03 10.79 -16.93
N ILE A 103 -16.64 9.61 -17.14
CA ILE A 103 -17.74 9.42 -18.09
C ILE A 103 -18.93 10.30 -17.71
N ASP A 104 -19.32 10.25 -16.43
CA ASP A 104 -20.39 11.05 -15.87
C ASP A 104 -20.15 12.56 -16.06
N SER A 105 -18.93 13.03 -15.80
CA SER A 105 -18.56 14.44 -15.93
C SER A 105 -18.52 14.97 -17.37
N MET A 106 -18.50 14.09 -18.38
CA MET A 106 -18.58 14.51 -19.78
C MET A 106 -19.97 15.05 -20.14
N ASP A 107 -21.02 14.62 -19.43
CA ASP A 107 -22.37 15.17 -19.61
C ASP A 107 -22.39 16.63 -19.12
N PRO A 108 -22.73 17.61 -19.98
CA PRO A 108 -22.82 19.02 -19.58
C PRO A 108 -23.85 19.29 -18.48
N ALA A 109 -24.81 18.38 -18.23
CA ALA A 109 -25.75 18.44 -17.11
C ALA A 109 -25.14 17.98 -15.77
N TYR A 110 -23.97 17.33 -15.78
CA TYR A 110 -23.29 16.86 -14.56
C TYR A 110 -22.58 18.04 -13.86
N GLY A 111 -23.31 18.78 -13.01
CA GLY A 111 -22.81 19.93 -12.24
C GLY A 111 -23.63 21.21 -12.44
N SER A 112 -22.98 22.38 -12.47
CA SER A 112 -23.63 23.70 -12.61
C SER A 112 -24.29 23.97 -13.98
N GLY A 113 -24.38 22.99 -14.87
CA GLY A 113 -24.88 23.17 -16.24
C GLY A 113 -23.96 24.01 -17.14
N SER A 114 -22.72 24.28 -16.70
CA SER A 114 -21.75 25.09 -17.43
C SER A 114 -20.87 24.18 -18.28
N ASN A 115 -20.83 24.46 -19.59
CA ASN A 115 -20.13 23.62 -20.56
C ASN A 115 -19.26 24.45 -21.50
N ILE A 116 -18.12 23.89 -21.91
CA ILE A 116 -17.23 24.49 -22.91
C ILE A 116 -17.24 23.55 -24.12
N GLY A 117 -17.83 24.00 -25.23
CA GLY A 117 -17.89 23.20 -26.48
C GLY A 117 -18.71 21.90 -26.38
N GLY A 118 -19.73 21.85 -25.52
CA GLY A 118 -20.57 20.66 -25.31
C GLY A 118 -20.05 19.66 -24.28
N LEU A 119 -18.87 19.91 -23.69
CA LEU A 119 -18.30 19.11 -22.60
C LEU A 119 -18.52 19.80 -21.25
N GLY A 120 -18.85 19.03 -20.22
CA GLY A 120 -19.01 19.54 -18.86
C GLY A 120 -17.75 20.27 -18.34
N LEU A 121 -17.92 21.41 -17.67
CA LEU A 121 -16.80 22.23 -17.18
C LEU A 121 -15.91 21.47 -16.17
N VAL A 122 -16.50 20.58 -15.37
CA VAL A 122 -15.75 19.73 -14.41
C VAL A 122 -14.79 18.79 -15.14
N PHE A 123 -15.21 18.20 -16.26
CA PHE A 123 -14.35 17.36 -17.10
C PHE A 123 -13.16 18.16 -17.64
N VAL A 124 -13.41 19.35 -18.19
CA VAL A 124 -12.36 20.22 -18.74
C VAL A 124 -11.34 20.62 -17.67
N LEU A 125 -11.80 20.97 -16.47
CA LEU A 125 -10.92 21.29 -15.34
C LEU A 125 -10.12 20.07 -14.88
N GLY A 126 -10.76 18.91 -14.73
CA GLY A 126 -10.10 17.67 -14.31
C GLY A 126 -8.98 17.26 -15.26
N VAL A 127 -9.27 17.19 -16.56
CA VAL A 127 -8.28 16.89 -17.61
C VAL A 127 -7.19 17.97 -17.65
N GLY A 128 -7.56 19.24 -17.54
CA GLY A 128 -6.61 20.36 -17.52
C GLY A 128 -5.57 20.24 -16.41
N ILE A 129 -6.00 19.95 -15.18
CA ILE A 129 -5.09 19.78 -14.04
C ILE A 129 -4.15 18.60 -14.23
N ILE A 130 -4.64 17.47 -14.77
CA ILE A 130 -3.81 16.29 -15.05
C ILE A 130 -2.74 16.62 -16.09
N VAL A 131 -3.11 17.27 -17.19
CA VAL A 131 -2.16 17.68 -18.24
C VAL A 131 -1.11 18.62 -17.70
N ILE A 132 -1.50 19.61 -16.89
CA ILE A 132 -0.56 20.52 -16.22
C ILE A 132 0.41 19.73 -15.32
N GLY A 133 -0.11 18.79 -14.52
CA GLY A 133 0.70 17.92 -13.67
C GLY A 133 1.75 17.14 -14.47
N ILE A 134 1.35 16.54 -15.60
CA ILE A 134 2.26 15.80 -16.49
C ILE A 134 3.35 16.71 -17.05
N VAL A 135 2.99 17.91 -17.51
CA VAL A 135 3.97 18.89 -18.02
C VAL A 135 4.99 19.26 -16.94
N VAL A 136 4.51 19.52 -15.71
CA VAL A 136 5.39 19.81 -14.58
C VAL A 136 6.28 18.61 -14.24
N MET A 137 5.74 17.39 -14.24
CA MET A 137 6.52 16.17 -13.98
C MET A 137 7.61 15.96 -15.04
N ILE A 138 7.30 16.15 -16.32
CA ILE A 138 8.28 16.05 -17.41
C ILE A 138 9.36 17.12 -17.24
N TRP A 139 8.96 18.36 -16.97
CA TRP A 139 9.90 19.46 -16.77
C TRP A 139 10.83 19.22 -15.58
N GLN A 140 10.30 18.75 -14.44
CA GLN A 140 11.10 18.38 -13.27
C GLN A 140 11.97 17.16 -13.53
N SER A 141 11.50 16.17 -14.29
CA SER A 141 12.27 15.00 -14.68
C SER A 141 13.51 15.39 -15.47
N ILE A 142 13.39 16.36 -16.38
CA ILE A 142 14.51 16.90 -17.16
C ILE A 142 15.46 17.73 -16.27
N ARG A 143 14.92 18.57 -15.39
CA ARG A 143 15.72 19.50 -14.55
C ARG A 143 16.38 18.83 -13.34
N ARG A 144 15.82 17.75 -12.79
CA ARG A 144 16.26 17.08 -11.56
C ARG A 144 16.16 15.55 -11.66
N PRO A 145 16.88 14.91 -12.60
CA PRO A 145 16.79 13.47 -12.82
C PRO A 145 17.28 12.63 -11.62
N ALA A 146 18.20 13.17 -10.80
CA ALA A 146 18.73 12.48 -9.63
C ALA A 146 17.64 12.11 -8.58
N PHE A 147 16.57 12.92 -8.47
CA PHE A 147 15.42 12.62 -7.62
C PHE A 147 14.63 11.40 -8.14
N PHE A 148 14.44 11.31 -9.46
CA PHE A 148 13.68 10.23 -10.10
C PHE A 148 14.48 8.93 -10.26
N ARG A 149 15.82 9.00 -10.24
CA ARG A 149 16.72 7.85 -10.29
C ARG A 149 17.01 7.21 -8.92
N GLY A 150 16.45 7.77 -7.84
CA GLY A 150 16.67 7.24 -6.48
C GLY A 150 18.08 7.46 -5.94
N GLU A 151 18.86 8.36 -6.54
CA GLU A 151 20.25 8.66 -6.15
C GLU A 151 20.33 9.53 -4.88
N THR A 152 19.20 9.96 -4.31
CA THR A 152 19.14 10.93 -3.20
C THR A 152 19.07 10.31 -1.80
N LEU A 153 19.08 8.99 -1.68
CA LEU A 153 19.20 8.28 -0.41
C LEU A 153 20.47 7.41 -0.45
N GLY A 154 21.59 7.96 0.00
CA GLY A 154 22.79 7.17 0.26
C GLY A 154 22.45 6.11 1.30
N VAL A 155 22.56 4.84 0.92
CA VAL A 155 22.50 3.67 1.81
C VAL A 155 23.79 3.67 2.65
N ASP A 156 23.88 4.62 3.57
CA ASP A 156 24.78 4.58 4.72
C ASP A 156 23.90 4.74 5.95
N ALA A 157 22.99 3.77 6.16
CA ALA A 157 22.41 3.58 7.47
C ALA A 157 23.56 3.11 8.39
N PRO A 158 23.91 3.86 9.44
CA PRO A 158 25.04 3.51 10.29
C PRO A 158 24.86 2.09 10.84
N PRO A 159 25.94 1.29 10.96
CA PRO A 159 25.87 -0.08 11.45
C PRO A 159 25.12 -0.11 12.78
N SER A 160 23.93 -0.69 12.78
CA SER A 160 23.16 -0.86 14.01
C SER A 160 24.04 -1.60 15.01
N ALA A 161 24.39 -0.93 16.11
CA ALA A 161 25.29 -1.43 17.13
C ALA A 161 24.61 -2.58 17.90
N ARG A 162 24.61 -3.80 17.33
CA ARG A 162 24.27 -5.03 18.05
C ARG A 162 25.51 -5.50 18.81
N ARG A 163 25.58 -5.18 20.10
CA ARG A 163 26.46 -5.90 21.03
C ARG A 163 25.74 -7.20 21.44
N ARG A 164 26.46 -8.31 21.28
CA ARG A 164 26.08 -9.69 21.62
C ARG A 164 25.60 -9.83 23.06
#